data_AF-A0A0A1XLJ7-F1
#
_entry.id   AF-A0A0A1XLJ7-F1
#
_cell.length_a   1.000
_cell.length_b   1.000
_cell.length_c   1.000
_cell.angle_alpha   90.00
_cell.angle_beta   90.00
_cell.angle_gamma   90.00
#
_symmetry.space_group_name_H-M   'P 1'
#
loop_
_entity.id
_entity.type
_entity.pdbx_description
1 polymer ?
#
loop_
_entity_poly.entity_id
_entity_poly.type
_entity_poly.pdbx_seq_one_letter_code
_entity_poly.pdbx_strand_id
1 'polypeptide(L)'
;MPQNFTRDCLSAHDQQVLDSIFNPLELTSSVAQAIGPEAHAELVDNEPDTAAVQQSKALEVCAIKLAEEGKLAEALQAFEQALSVAPTRASVYNNRAQALRLVGRDEEALTDLSKAIALCTEQPRTKCTALCQRGVLYRKQNNVEAARKDFEDAAQLGSSFAKTQLVEINPFAALCNQMLRQAFDQLK
;
A
#
# COMPACT_ATOMS: atom_id res chain seq x y z
N MET A 1 18.05 -9.22 -52.78
CA MET A 1 18.15 -9.93 -51.49
C MET A 1 17.61 -8.99 -50.41
N PRO A 2 16.48 -9.28 -49.75
CA PRO A 2 15.99 -8.41 -48.69
C PRO A 2 16.96 -8.47 -47.50
N GLN A 3 17.42 -7.30 -47.06
CA GLN A 3 18.27 -7.19 -45.88
C GLN A 3 17.40 -7.53 -44.66
N ASN A 4 17.79 -8.55 -43.90
CA ASN A 4 17.14 -8.87 -42.63
C ASN A 4 17.43 -7.71 -41.67
N PHE A 5 16.42 -6.88 -41.40
CA PHE A 5 16.49 -5.86 -40.36
C PHE A 5 16.49 -6.55 -39.00
N THR A 6 17.68 -6.82 -38.47
CA THR A 6 17.87 -7.28 -37.10
C THR A 6 17.98 -6.06 -36.17
N ARG A 7 17.56 -6.21 -34.90
CA ARG A 7 17.58 -5.14 -33.89
C ARG A 7 18.94 -4.44 -33.76
N ASP A 8 20.02 -5.16 -34.06
CA ASP A 8 21.41 -4.72 -33.92
C ASP A 8 21.80 -3.57 -34.87
N CYS A 9 20.99 -3.27 -35.88
CA CYS A 9 21.23 -2.18 -36.82
C CYS A 9 20.62 -0.83 -36.40
N LEU A 10 19.89 -0.78 -35.28
CA LEU A 10 19.21 0.42 -34.80
C LEU A 10 20.09 1.22 -33.85
N SER A 11 19.91 2.54 -33.83
CA SER A 11 20.53 3.39 -32.81
C SER A 11 19.96 3.07 -31.43
N ALA A 12 20.73 3.31 -30.37
CA ALA A 12 20.27 3.08 -29.00
C ALA A 12 18.98 3.86 -28.66
N HIS A 13 18.81 5.05 -29.26
CA HIS A 13 17.61 5.85 -29.11
C HIS A 13 16.40 5.21 -29.80
N ASP A 14 16.57 4.70 -31.01
CA ASP A 14 15.48 4.07 -31.78
C ASP A 14 15.06 2.73 -31.15
N GLN A 15 16.00 1.96 -30.62
CA GLN A 15 15.69 0.76 -29.83
C GLN A 15 14.83 1.11 -28.61
N GLN A 16 15.18 2.16 -27.88
CA GLN A 16 14.45 2.60 -26.69
C GLN A 16 13.03 3.09 -27.00
N VAL A 17 12.86 3.81 -28.11
CA VAL A 17 11.52 4.23 -28.58
C VAL A 17 10.68 3.02 -28.96
N LEU A 18 11.23 2.05 -29.69
CA LEU A 18 10.51 0.84 -30.05
C LEU A 18 10.14 -0.01 -28.82
N ASP A 19 11.04 -0.14 -27.85
CA ASP A 19 10.76 -0.87 -26.61
C ASP A 19 9.66 -0.20 -25.78
N SER A 20 9.58 1.14 -25.79
CA SER A 20 8.49 1.88 -25.14
C SER A 20 7.12 1.70 -25.82
N ILE A 21 7.11 1.45 -27.13
CA ILE A 21 5.90 1.26 -27.93
C ILE A 21 5.41 -0.20 -27.84
N PHE A 22 6.32 -1.18 -27.91
CA PHE A 22 5.96 -2.59 -28.05
C PHE A 22 6.05 -3.39 -26.74
N ASN A 23 6.84 -2.95 -25.77
CA ASN A 23 6.95 -3.57 -24.44
C ASN A 23 6.67 -2.55 -23.31
N PRO A 24 5.49 -1.90 -23.27
CA PRO A 24 5.17 -0.84 -22.29
C PRO A 24 5.17 -1.33 -20.83
N LEU A 25 5.20 -2.66 -20.60
CA LEU A 25 5.27 -3.28 -19.29
C LEU A 25 6.70 -3.76 -18.92
N GLU A 26 7.65 -3.86 -19.86
CA GLU A 26 9.06 -4.19 -19.57
C GLU A 26 9.93 -2.96 -19.24
N LEU A 27 9.38 -1.76 -19.30
CA LEU A 27 9.95 -0.59 -18.59
C LEU A 27 10.06 -0.83 -17.07
N THR A 28 9.53 -1.94 -16.56
CA THR A 28 9.75 -2.40 -15.19
C THR A 28 10.97 -3.32 -15.03
N SER A 29 11.49 -3.94 -16.10
CA SER A 29 12.57 -4.94 -16.01
C SER A 29 13.96 -4.40 -16.39
N SER A 30 14.08 -3.37 -17.25
CA SER A 30 15.37 -2.67 -17.43
C SER A 30 15.65 -1.64 -16.34
N VAL A 31 14.63 -1.25 -15.56
CA VAL A 31 14.80 -0.61 -14.25
C VAL A 31 15.09 -1.67 -13.16
N ALA A 32 14.74 -2.95 -13.38
CA ALA A 32 15.03 -4.02 -12.41
C ALA A 32 16.53 -4.41 -12.32
N GLN A 33 17.37 -3.99 -13.28
CA GLN A 33 18.84 -4.13 -13.18
C GLN A 33 19.55 -2.89 -12.65
N ALA A 34 18.81 -1.88 -12.21
CA ALA A 34 19.27 -0.84 -11.30
C ALA A 34 18.80 -1.06 -9.85
N ILE A 35 18.27 -2.24 -9.53
CA ILE A 35 18.09 -2.69 -8.14
C ILE A 35 19.43 -3.25 -7.65
N GLY A 36 20.44 -2.37 -7.56
CA GLY A 36 21.27 -2.39 -6.35
C GLY A 36 20.31 -2.23 -5.16
N PRO A 37 20.62 -2.72 -3.94
CA PRO A 37 19.69 -2.72 -2.81
C PRO A 37 19.04 -1.36 -2.80
N GLU A 38 17.77 -1.29 -3.25
CA GLU A 38 17.09 -0.01 -3.38
C GLU A 38 17.26 0.53 -1.99
N ALA A 39 17.90 1.69 -1.89
CA ALA A 39 17.84 2.48 -0.70
C ALA A 39 16.34 2.79 -0.55
N HIS A 40 15.58 1.82 -0.03
CA HIS A 40 14.43 2.05 0.77
C HIS A 40 14.99 3.01 1.81
N ALA A 41 14.85 4.30 1.53
CA ALA A 41 14.83 5.28 2.58
C ALA A 41 13.73 4.73 3.48
N GLU A 42 14.14 4.00 4.53
CA GLU A 42 13.21 3.44 5.48
C GLU A 42 12.35 4.62 5.86
N LEU A 43 11.06 4.54 5.56
CA LEU A 43 10.15 5.58 5.98
C LEU A 43 10.21 5.52 7.51
N VAL A 44 10.92 6.47 8.12
CA VAL A 44 11.04 6.56 9.56
C VAL A 44 10.10 7.66 9.99
N ASP A 45 9.17 7.30 10.87
CA ASP A 45 8.29 8.26 11.50
C ASP A 45 9.03 8.89 12.68
N ASN A 46 9.15 10.21 12.65
CA ASN A 46 9.69 10.97 13.78
C ASN A 46 8.55 11.36 14.71
N GLU A 47 8.52 10.76 15.89
CA GLU A 47 7.57 11.11 16.94
C GLU A 47 8.28 11.83 18.09
N PRO A 48 7.63 12.79 18.76
CA PRO A 48 8.23 13.50 19.88
C PRO A 48 8.51 12.55 21.04
N ASP A 49 9.73 12.60 21.58
CA ASP A 49 10.15 11.76 22.70
C ASP A 49 9.67 12.34 24.04
N THR A 50 8.38 12.17 24.31
CA THR A 50 7.74 12.57 25.57
C THR A 50 7.37 11.35 26.39
N ALA A 51 7.31 11.49 27.72
CA ALA A 51 6.91 10.39 28.61
C ALA A 51 5.54 9.80 28.25
N ALA A 52 4.59 10.65 27.84
CA ALA A 52 3.27 10.22 27.35
C ALA A 52 3.37 9.38 26.06
N VAL A 53 4.22 9.79 25.11
CA VAL A 53 4.45 9.02 23.87
C VAL A 53 5.16 7.71 24.18
N GLN A 54 6.15 7.69 25.08
CA GLN A 54 6.82 6.44 25.50
C GLN A 54 5.85 5.47 26.16
N GLN A 55 4.99 5.96 27.06
CA GLN A 55 3.96 5.16 27.69
C GLN A 55 2.95 4.63 26.65
N SER A 56 2.50 5.49 25.73
CA SER A 56 1.62 5.09 24.63
C SER A 56 2.27 4.04 23.73
N LYS A 57 3.57 4.15 23.43
CA LYS A 57 4.35 3.15 22.68
C LYS A 57 4.36 1.79 23.38
N ALA A 58 4.56 1.76 24.70
CA ALA A 58 4.53 0.52 25.46
C ALA A 58 3.15 -0.15 25.41
N LEU A 59 2.08 0.64 25.55
CA LEU A 59 0.70 0.15 25.43
C LEU A 59 0.38 -0.34 24.01
N GLU A 60 0.85 0.37 22.99
CA GLU A 60 0.71 -0.01 21.58
C GLU A 60 1.40 -1.34 21.28
N VAL A 61 2.64 -1.54 21.73
CA VAL A 61 3.36 -2.82 21.55
C VAL A 61 2.63 -3.96 22.24
N CYS A 62 2.10 -3.73 23.45
CA CYS A 62 1.27 -4.71 24.15
C CYS A 62 0.00 -5.05 23.36
N ALA A 63 -0.69 -4.03 22.82
CA ALA A 63 -1.90 -4.20 22.02
C ALA A 63 -1.65 -4.99 20.72
N ILE A 64 -0.53 -4.72 20.03
CA ILE A 64 -0.13 -5.48 18.83
C ILE A 64 0.08 -6.95 19.18
N LYS A 65 0.80 -7.23 20.27
CA LYS A 65 1.02 -8.62 20.72
C LYS A 65 -0.30 -9.34 21.04
N LEU A 66 -1.23 -8.66 21.72
CA LEU A 66 -2.57 -9.21 21.99
C LEU A 66 -3.34 -9.50 20.69
N ALA A 67 -3.23 -8.63 19.69
CA ALA A 67 -3.86 -8.84 18.38
C ALA A 67 -3.25 -10.04 17.64
N GLU A 68 -1.93 -10.22 17.70
CA GLU A 68 -1.23 -11.39 17.14
C GLU A 68 -1.61 -12.69 17.85
N GLU A 69 -1.87 -12.65 19.15
CA GLU A 69 -2.42 -13.77 19.94
C GLU A 69 -3.91 -14.05 19.65
N GLY A 70 -4.56 -13.24 18.80
CA GLY A 70 -5.99 -13.37 18.47
C GLY A 70 -6.94 -12.80 19.52
N LYS A 71 -6.42 -12.18 20.59
CA LYS A 71 -7.22 -11.54 21.66
C LYS A 71 -7.65 -10.12 21.23
N LEU A 72 -8.44 -10.06 20.16
CA LEU A 72 -8.77 -8.79 19.49
C LEU A 72 -9.52 -7.80 20.41
N ALA A 73 -10.39 -8.28 21.29
CA ALA A 73 -11.11 -7.41 22.23
C ALA A 73 -10.17 -6.71 23.22
N GLU A 74 -9.23 -7.46 23.80
CA GLU A 74 -8.21 -6.93 24.72
C GLU A 74 -7.25 -5.98 23.98
N ALA A 75 -6.87 -6.32 22.75
CA ALA A 75 -6.05 -5.45 21.90
C ALA A 75 -6.73 -4.10 21.65
N LEU A 76 -8.04 -4.08 21.32
CA LEU A 76 -8.79 -2.85 21.12
C LEU A 76 -8.83 -1.98 22.38
N GLN A 77 -9.01 -2.59 23.56
CA GLN A 77 -8.96 -1.87 24.83
C GLN A 77 -7.57 -1.29 25.10
N ALA A 78 -6.51 -2.04 24.82
CA ALA A 78 -5.14 -1.56 24.99
C ALA A 78 -4.81 -0.40 24.01
N PHE A 79 -5.31 -0.45 22.77
CA PHE A 79 -5.20 0.68 21.84
C PHE A 79 -5.96 1.92 22.33
N GLU A 80 -7.15 1.74 22.90
CA GLU A 80 -7.91 2.84 23.50
C GLU A 80 -7.15 3.48 24.68
N GLN A 81 -6.54 2.67 25.53
CA GLN A 81 -5.65 3.16 26.59
C GLN A 81 -4.45 3.93 26.02
N ALA A 82 -3.79 3.40 24.98
CA ALA A 82 -2.68 4.08 24.31
C ALA A 82 -3.08 5.46 23.75
N LEU A 83 -4.29 5.57 23.19
CA LEU A 83 -4.85 6.82 22.69
C LEU A 83 -5.30 7.78 23.80
N SER A 84 -5.74 7.26 24.96
CA SER A 84 -6.09 8.09 26.11
C SER A 84 -4.87 8.84 26.67
N VAL A 85 -3.69 8.21 26.60
CA VAL A 85 -2.42 8.78 27.04
C VAL A 85 -1.84 9.73 25.98
N ALA A 86 -1.92 9.35 24.71
CA ALA A 86 -1.40 10.16 23.59
C ALA A 86 -2.39 10.19 22.41
N PRO A 87 -3.36 11.14 22.40
CA PRO A 87 -4.49 11.13 21.48
C PRO A 87 -4.15 11.50 20.04
N THR A 88 -2.92 11.94 19.78
CA THR A 88 -2.43 12.40 18.48
C THR A 88 -1.50 11.40 17.80
N ARG A 89 -1.38 10.16 18.32
CA ARG A 89 -0.51 9.13 17.72
C ARG A 89 -1.20 8.43 16.55
N ALA A 90 -0.81 8.80 15.33
CA ALA A 90 -1.36 8.25 14.11
C ALA A 90 -1.12 6.73 13.98
N SER A 91 0.04 6.25 14.43
CA SER A 91 0.44 4.84 14.49
C SER A 91 -0.60 3.98 15.22
N VAL A 92 -1.03 4.45 16.39
CA VAL A 92 -2.02 3.77 17.23
C VAL A 92 -3.38 3.68 16.55
N TYR A 93 -3.84 4.77 15.90
CA TYR A 93 -5.09 4.72 15.10
C TYR A 93 -4.97 3.74 13.92
N ASN A 94 -3.84 3.72 13.20
CA ASN A 94 -3.61 2.78 12.10
C ASN A 94 -3.65 1.31 12.58
N ASN A 95 -3.03 1.02 13.73
CA ASN A 95 -2.97 -0.33 14.30
C ASN A 95 -4.34 -0.75 14.88
N ARG A 96 -5.05 0.16 15.55
CA ARG A 96 -6.42 -0.08 16.01
C ARG A 96 -7.37 -0.34 14.85
N ALA A 97 -7.24 0.40 13.74
CA ALA A 97 -8.01 0.15 12.54
C ALA A 97 -7.78 -1.26 11.98
N GLN A 98 -6.55 -1.75 11.99
CA GLN A 98 -6.27 -3.13 11.58
C GLN A 98 -7.01 -4.14 12.47
N ALA A 99 -6.96 -3.97 13.80
CA ALA A 99 -7.70 -4.83 14.72
C ALA A 99 -9.23 -4.73 14.52
N LEU A 100 -9.76 -3.53 14.27
CA LEU A 100 -11.18 -3.30 13.97
C LEU A 100 -11.62 -4.05 12.70
N ARG A 101 -10.79 -4.07 11.65
CA ARG A 101 -11.05 -4.84 10.42
C ARG A 101 -11.13 -6.35 10.69
N LEU A 102 -10.26 -6.86 11.57
CA LEU A 102 -10.24 -8.28 11.92
C LEU A 102 -11.51 -8.71 12.67
N VAL A 103 -12.14 -7.81 13.43
CA VAL A 103 -13.44 -8.05 14.08
C VAL A 103 -14.65 -7.64 13.23
N GLY A 104 -14.44 -7.23 11.98
CA GLY A 104 -15.50 -6.85 11.04
C GLY A 104 -16.09 -5.44 11.23
N ARG A 105 -15.47 -4.59 12.05
CA ARG A 105 -15.90 -3.20 12.32
C ARG A 105 -15.29 -2.23 11.31
N ASP A 106 -15.62 -2.42 10.03
CA ASP A 106 -14.97 -1.71 8.91
C ASP A 106 -15.21 -0.19 8.91
N GLU A 107 -16.40 0.29 9.33
CA GLU A 107 -16.72 1.72 9.36
C GLU A 107 -15.89 2.49 10.40
N GLU A 108 -15.67 1.86 11.57
CA GLU A 108 -14.82 2.42 12.61
C GLU A 108 -13.35 2.38 12.20
N ALA A 109 -12.93 1.32 11.51
CA ALA A 109 -11.61 1.26 10.92
C ALA A 109 -11.37 2.38 9.90
N LEU A 110 -12.34 2.69 9.03
CA LEU A 110 -12.25 3.82 8.08
C LEU A 110 -12.11 5.17 8.81
N THR A 111 -12.83 5.32 9.92
CA THR A 111 -12.77 6.53 10.76
C THR A 111 -11.37 6.68 11.36
N ASP A 112 -10.83 5.61 11.95
CA ASP A 112 -9.49 5.59 12.52
C ASP A 112 -8.40 5.83 11.48
N LEU A 113 -8.49 5.20 10.30
CA LEU A 113 -7.52 5.41 9.22
C LEU A 113 -7.55 6.85 8.72
N SER A 114 -8.72 7.45 8.60
CA SER A 114 -8.85 8.85 8.20
C SER A 114 -8.26 9.79 9.26
N LYS A 115 -8.42 9.45 10.55
CA LYS A 115 -7.79 10.19 11.64
C LYS A 115 -6.26 10.03 11.63
N ALA A 116 -5.76 8.82 11.40
CA ALA A 116 -4.32 8.54 11.28
C ALA A 116 -3.70 9.39 10.17
N ILE A 117 -4.29 9.38 8.96
CA ILE A 117 -3.81 10.15 7.81
C ILE A 117 -3.81 11.65 8.10
N ALA A 118 -4.84 12.17 8.79
CA ALA A 118 -4.93 13.59 9.14
C ALA A 118 -3.91 14.03 10.20
N LEU A 119 -3.48 13.11 11.08
CA LEU A 119 -2.47 13.37 12.11
C LEU A 119 -1.03 13.23 11.59
N CYS A 120 -0.83 12.58 10.45
CA CYS A 120 0.49 12.45 9.84
C CYS A 120 0.93 13.75 9.15
N THR A 121 1.61 14.63 9.89
CA THR A 121 2.34 15.77 9.33
C THR A 121 3.78 15.39 8.94
N GLU A 122 4.47 14.61 9.78
CA GLU A 122 5.89 14.21 9.63
C GLU A 122 6.08 12.68 9.76
N GLN A 123 5.06 11.91 9.39
CA GLN A 123 5.02 10.45 9.57
C GLN A 123 4.70 9.74 8.25
N PRO A 124 5.65 9.71 7.29
CA PRO A 124 5.40 9.19 5.96
C PRO A 124 5.14 7.68 5.95
N ARG A 125 5.69 6.90 6.91
CA ARG A 125 5.48 5.45 6.99
C ARG A 125 4.06 5.13 7.45
N THR A 126 3.64 5.74 8.55
CA THR A 126 2.29 5.56 9.07
C THR A 126 1.27 6.06 8.06
N LYS A 127 1.51 7.21 7.42
CA LYS A 127 0.62 7.73 6.37
C LYS A 127 0.48 6.76 5.20
N CYS A 128 1.61 6.26 4.69
CA CYS A 128 1.65 5.28 3.61
C CYS A 128 0.87 4.01 3.96
N THR A 129 1.08 3.47 5.16
CA THR A 129 0.38 2.26 5.64
C THR A 129 -1.12 2.50 5.78
N ALA A 130 -1.51 3.63 6.38
CA ALA A 130 -2.92 3.97 6.60
C ALA A 130 -3.67 4.17 5.27
N LEU A 131 -3.05 4.82 4.28
CA LEU A 131 -3.60 4.96 2.93
C LEU A 131 -3.81 3.59 2.27
N CYS A 132 -2.81 2.68 2.34
CA CYS A 132 -2.98 1.33 1.81
C CYS A 132 -4.14 0.58 2.47
N GLN A 133 -4.25 0.63 3.80
CA GLN A 133 -5.32 -0.04 4.52
C GLN A 133 -6.70 0.53 4.18
N ARG A 134 -6.82 1.86 4.04
CA ARG A 134 -8.08 2.54 3.72
C ARG A 134 -8.50 2.25 2.28
N GLY A 135 -7.55 2.25 1.35
CA GLY A 135 -7.78 1.86 -0.04
C GLY A 135 -8.32 0.42 -0.17
N VAL A 136 -7.79 -0.52 0.62
CA VAL A 136 -8.32 -1.90 0.67
C VAL A 136 -9.77 -1.94 1.16
N LEU A 137 -10.12 -1.16 2.19
CA LEU A 137 -11.49 -1.08 2.69
C LEU A 137 -12.45 -0.43 1.69
N TYR A 138 -12.06 0.66 1.05
CA TYR A 138 -12.87 1.27 -0.01
C TYR A 138 -13.11 0.30 -1.16
N ARG A 139 -12.10 -0.49 -1.55
CA ARG A 139 -12.26 -1.53 -2.56
C ARG A 139 -13.24 -2.61 -2.11
N LYS A 140 -13.19 -3.05 -0.85
CA LYS A 140 -14.16 -3.99 -0.25
C LYS A 140 -15.59 -3.45 -0.31
N GLN A 141 -15.75 -2.13 -0.19
CA GLN A 141 -17.05 -1.43 -0.29
C GLN A 141 -17.47 -1.09 -1.73
N ASN A 142 -16.76 -1.58 -2.75
CA ASN A 142 -16.94 -1.22 -4.16
C ASN A 142 -16.75 0.28 -4.48
N ASN A 143 -16.14 1.05 -3.58
CA ASN A 143 -15.76 2.43 -3.82
C ASN A 143 -14.38 2.49 -4.49
N VAL A 144 -14.34 2.07 -5.75
CA VAL A 144 -13.09 1.91 -6.53
C VAL A 144 -12.37 3.25 -6.72
N GLU A 145 -13.11 4.35 -6.87
CA GLU A 145 -12.52 5.68 -7.06
C GLU A 145 -11.79 6.17 -5.81
N ALA A 146 -12.39 6.01 -4.62
CA ALA A 146 -11.71 6.35 -3.37
C ALA A 146 -10.51 5.42 -3.11
N ALA A 147 -10.65 4.13 -3.43
CA ALA A 147 -9.54 3.18 -3.33
C ALA A 147 -8.37 3.56 -4.23
N ARG A 148 -8.64 3.90 -5.50
CA ARG A 148 -7.63 4.34 -6.47
C ARG A 148 -6.85 5.53 -5.94
N LYS A 149 -7.54 6.57 -5.45
CA LYS A 149 -6.88 7.77 -4.88
C LYS A 149 -5.95 7.43 -3.72
N ASP A 150 -6.42 6.63 -2.76
CA ASP A 150 -5.59 6.23 -1.62
C ASP A 150 -4.35 5.41 -2.05
N PHE A 151 -4.49 4.55 -3.06
CA PHE A 151 -3.35 3.81 -3.59
C PHE A 151 -2.40 4.69 -4.42
N GLU A 152 -2.89 5.68 -5.16
CA GLU A 152 -2.05 6.68 -5.85
C GLU A 152 -1.20 7.46 -4.85
N ASP A 153 -1.82 7.98 -3.79
CA ASP A 153 -1.12 8.72 -2.73
C ASP A 153 -0.08 7.82 -2.03
N ALA A 154 -0.43 6.56 -1.72
CA ALA A 154 0.51 5.62 -1.11
C ALA A 154 1.65 5.22 -2.06
N ALA A 155 1.40 5.11 -3.36
CA ALA A 155 2.42 4.79 -4.36
C ALA A 155 3.42 5.94 -4.53
N GLN A 156 2.96 7.19 -4.44
CA GLN A 156 3.84 8.38 -4.40
C GLN A 156 4.76 8.39 -3.19
N LEU A 157 4.30 7.82 -2.06
CA LEU A 157 5.12 7.60 -0.86
C LEU A 157 6.03 6.36 -0.96
N GLY A 158 6.04 5.66 -2.09
CA GLY A 158 6.93 4.52 -2.35
C GLY A 158 6.34 3.14 -2.07
N SER A 159 5.03 3.02 -1.76
CA SER A 159 4.40 1.72 -1.51
C SER A 159 4.41 0.82 -2.76
N SER A 160 5.15 -0.28 -2.72
CA SER A 160 5.09 -1.34 -3.75
C SER A 160 3.73 -2.01 -3.80
N PHE A 161 3.13 -2.27 -2.62
CA PHE A 161 1.77 -2.81 -2.51
C PHE A 161 0.77 -1.93 -3.25
N ALA A 162 0.77 -0.61 -3.02
CA ALA A 162 -0.17 0.29 -3.66
C ALA A 162 0.01 0.32 -5.19
N LYS A 163 1.26 0.32 -5.68
CA LYS A 163 1.55 0.20 -7.12
C LYS A 163 0.92 -1.05 -7.73
N THR A 164 1.05 -2.21 -7.07
CA THR A 164 0.40 -3.46 -7.50
C THR A 164 -1.12 -3.33 -7.52
N GLN A 165 -1.72 -2.76 -6.46
CA GLN A 165 -3.17 -2.57 -6.39
C GLN A 165 -3.71 -1.65 -7.49
N LEU A 166 -2.96 -0.61 -7.90
CA LEU A 166 -3.35 0.27 -9.01
C LEU A 166 -3.38 -0.46 -10.35
N VAL A 167 -2.46 -1.41 -10.58
CA VAL A 167 -2.48 -2.25 -11.78
C VAL A 167 -3.73 -3.14 -11.77
N GLU A 168 -4.09 -3.73 -10.63
CA GLU A 168 -5.32 -4.54 -10.50
C GLU A 168 -6.60 -3.72 -10.75
N ILE A 169 -6.62 -2.47 -10.29
CA ILE A 169 -7.76 -1.54 -10.44
C ILE A 169 -7.82 -0.93 -11.85
N ASN A 170 -6.81 -1.15 -12.69
CA ASN A 170 -6.84 -0.69 -14.07
C ASN A 170 -7.94 -1.46 -14.84
N PRO A 171 -8.95 -0.78 -15.40
CA PRO A 171 -10.06 -1.43 -16.10
C PRO A 171 -9.60 -2.24 -17.31
N PHE A 172 -8.52 -1.84 -17.98
CA PHE A 172 -7.95 -2.60 -19.10
C PHE A 172 -7.29 -3.89 -18.60
N ALA A 173 -6.58 -3.85 -17.46
CA ALA A 173 -6.00 -5.05 -16.87
C ALA A 173 -7.09 -6.04 -16.39
N ALA A 174 -8.18 -5.53 -15.83
CA ALA A 174 -9.34 -6.32 -15.44
C ALA A 174 -9.99 -7.04 -16.64
N LEU A 175 -10.17 -6.33 -17.76
CA LEU A 175 -10.69 -6.90 -19.02
C LEU A 175 -9.77 -7.98 -19.58
N CYS A 176 -8.45 -7.72 -19.65
CA CYS A 176 -7.48 -8.71 -20.12
C CYS A 176 -7.47 -9.97 -19.24
N ASN A 177 -7.50 -9.81 -17.91
CA ASN A 177 -7.56 -10.93 -16.97
C ASN A 177 -8.86 -11.74 -17.11
N GLN A 178 -9.98 -11.07 -17.34
CA GLN A 178 -11.27 -11.73 -17.58
C GLN A 178 -11.26 -12.53 -18.89
N MET A 179 -10.74 -11.93 -19.97
CA MET A 179 -10.61 -12.61 -21.27
C MET A 179 -9.69 -13.83 -21.18
N LEU A 180 -8.55 -13.72 -20.47
CA LEU A 180 -7.64 -14.84 -20.24
C LEU A 180 -8.32 -15.98 -19.47
N ARG A 181 -9.04 -15.68 -18.38
CA ARG A 181 -9.79 -16.70 -17.62
C ARG A 181 -10.82 -17.42 -18.48
N GLN A 182 -11.60 -16.68 -19.29
CA GLN A 182 -12.57 -17.26 -20.20
C GLN A 182 -11.93 -18.19 -21.24
N ALA A 183 -10.78 -17.81 -21.79
CA ALA A 183 -10.04 -18.66 -22.73
C ALA A 183 -9.54 -19.96 -22.05
N PHE A 184 -9.05 -19.89 -20.82
CA PHE A 184 -8.62 -21.07 -20.06
C PHE A 184 -9.77 -22.00 -19.68
N ASP A 185 -10.95 -21.45 -19.38
CA ASP A 185 -12.14 -22.25 -19.07
C ASP A 185 -12.71 -22.95 -20.31
N GLN A 186 -12.51 -22.41 -21.52
CA GLN A 186 -12.86 -23.06 -22.78
C GLN A 186 -11.91 -24.20 -23.19
N LEU A 187 -10.76 -24.33 -22.53
CA LEU A 187 -9.76 -25.37 -22.77
C LEU A 187 -9.93 -26.61 -21.87
N LYS A 188 -10.95 -26.63 -21.02
CA LYS A 188 -11.34 -27.78 -20.18
C LYS A 188 -12.52 -28.51 -20.81
#